data_AF-A0AAV1LD90-F1
#
_entry.id   AF-A0AAV1LD90-F1
#
_cell.length_a   1.000
_cell.length_b   1.000
_cell.length_c   1.000
_cell.angle_alpha   90.00
_cell.angle_beta   90.00
_cell.angle_gamma   90.00
#
_symmetry.space_group_name_H-M   'P 1'
#
loop_
_entity.id
_entity.type
_entity.pdbx_description
1 polymer ?
#
loop_
_entity_poly.entity_id
_entity_poly.type
_entity_poly.pdbx_seq_one_letter_code
_entity_poly.pdbx_strand_id
1 'polypeptide(L)'
;MWKDYWNITTVNKGKWYAELQPDLPTIPWYNRFKYTGRKFITTINRLRFGHCLVPAHLYRMKSVADDKCTHCAQHNADINHIIFQCPSFGIQRLTLVSEISDVADENSISVPRRVQDLLTDVAFFMPLFKFILNTVGKL
;
A
#
# COMPACT_ATOMS: atom_id res chain seq x y z
N MET A 1 0.21 -13.48 -26.16
CA MET A 1 0.54 -14.61 -25.28
C MET A 1 0.56 -14.21 -23.80
N TRP A 2 1.47 -13.34 -23.32
CA TRP A 2 1.49 -12.94 -21.89
C TRP A 2 0.38 -11.95 -21.47
N LYS A 3 0.04 -10.98 -22.34
CA LYS A 3 -1.08 -10.04 -22.08
C LYS A 3 -2.42 -10.77 -21.98
N ASP A 4 -2.66 -11.75 -22.85
CA ASP A 4 -3.88 -12.56 -22.83
C ASP A 4 -3.96 -13.41 -21.56
N TYR A 5 -2.86 -14.04 -21.16
CA TYR A 5 -2.78 -14.77 -19.89
C TYR A 5 -3.05 -13.86 -18.68
N TRP A 6 -2.48 -12.66 -18.66
CA TRP A 6 -2.75 -11.66 -17.63
C TRP A 6 -4.23 -11.29 -17.55
N ASN A 7 -4.84 -10.93 -18.69
CA ASN A 7 -6.24 -10.55 -18.77
C ASN A 7 -7.17 -11.69 -18.30
N ILE A 8 -6.85 -12.95 -18.58
CA ILE A 8 -7.65 -14.11 -18.14
C ILE A 8 -7.45 -14.38 -16.64
N THR A 9 -6.21 -14.37 -16.16
CA THR A 9 -5.90 -14.75 -14.78
C THR A 9 -6.36 -13.72 -13.75
N THR A 10 -6.24 -12.43 -14.08
CA THR A 10 -6.64 -11.33 -13.18
C THR A 10 -8.13 -11.30 -12.86
N VAL A 11 -8.97 -11.93 -13.69
CA VAL A 11 -10.41 -12.13 -13.43
C VAL A 11 -10.64 -12.91 -12.14
N ASN A 12 -9.76 -13.84 -11.78
CA ASN A 12 -9.96 -14.77 -10.66
C ASN A 12 -8.84 -14.76 -9.62
N LYS A 13 -7.62 -14.33 -9.99
CA LYS A 13 -6.43 -14.35 -9.12
C LYS A 13 -5.76 -12.99 -9.12
N GLY A 14 -5.15 -12.61 -8.00
CA GLY A 14 -4.38 -11.36 -7.94
C GLY A 14 -5.20 -10.08 -8.15
N LYS A 15 -6.54 -10.15 -7.95
CA LYS A 15 -7.47 -9.02 -8.17
C LYS A 15 -7.00 -7.71 -7.58
N TRP A 16 -6.45 -7.76 -6.36
CA TRP A 16 -5.88 -6.59 -5.69
C TRP A 16 -4.80 -5.91 -6.52
N TYR A 17 -3.79 -6.65 -6.99
CA TYR A 17 -2.72 -6.06 -7.78
C TYR A 17 -3.21 -5.68 -9.19
N ALA A 18 -4.16 -6.43 -9.75
CA ALA A 18 -4.77 -6.11 -11.04
C ALA A 18 -5.56 -4.79 -11.02
N GLU A 19 -6.21 -4.44 -9.90
CA GLU A 19 -6.86 -3.14 -9.69
C GLU A 19 -5.84 -1.98 -9.74
N LEU A 20 -4.63 -2.22 -9.23
CA LEU A 20 -3.55 -1.21 -9.17
C LEU A 20 -2.71 -1.12 -10.45
N GLN A 21 -2.64 -2.21 -11.21
CA GLN A 21 -1.77 -2.36 -12.37
C GLN A 21 -2.53 -3.15 -13.46
N PRO A 22 -3.46 -2.52 -14.17
CA PRO A 22 -4.30 -3.22 -15.15
C PRO A 22 -3.50 -3.78 -16.33
N ASP A 23 -2.40 -3.12 -16.71
CA ASP A 23 -1.51 -3.57 -17.78
C ASP A 23 -0.17 -4.07 -17.24
N LEU A 24 0.38 -5.12 -17.87
CA LEU A 24 1.73 -5.61 -17.59
C LEU A 24 2.78 -4.56 -17.94
N PRO A 25 3.55 -4.02 -16.96
CA PRO A 25 4.58 -3.04 -17.25
C PRO A 25 5.80 -3.73 -17.87
N THR A 26 6.43 -3.07 -18.84
CA THR A 26 7.69 -3.52 -19.45
C THR A 26 8.92 -3.15 -18.62
N ILE A 27 8.77 -2.18 -17.70
CA ILE A 27 9.84 -1.66 -16.84
C ILE A 27 9.30 -1.61 -15.40
N PRO A 28 10.09 -2.02 -14.38
CA PRO A 28 9.68 -1.91 -13.00
C PRO A 28 9.44 -0.45 -12.58
N TRP A 29 8.42 -0.20 -11.76
CA TRP A 29 8.07 1.15 -11.28
C TRP A 29 9.22 1.87 -10.58
N TYR A 30 10.15 1.10 -9.97
CA TYR A 30 11.27 1.63 -9.23
C TYR A 30 12.45 2.07 -10.12
N ASN A 31 12.41 1.80 -11.43
CA ASN A 31 13.49 2.19 -12.36
C ASN A 31 13.73 3.71 -12.41
N ARG A 32 12.70 4.51 -12.10
CA ARG A 32 12.80 5.96 -12.04
C ARG A 32 13.57 6.48 -10.80
N PHE A 33 13.77 5.64 -9.79
CA PHE A 33 14.41 6.03 -8.55
C PHE A 33 15.87 5.58 -8.55
N LYS A 34 16.79 6.53 -8.77
CA LYS A 34 18.23 6.24 -8.85
C LYS A 34 18.85 5.73 -7.54
N TYR A 35 18.29 6.10 -6.37
CA TYR A 35 18.94 5.88 -5.06
C TYR A 35 18.00 5.36 -3.97
N THR A 36 17.01 4.52 -4.30
CA THR A 36 16.12 3.95 -3.27
C THR A 36 16.63 2.61 -2.76
N GLY A 37 16.72 2.46 -1.43
CA GLY A 37 17.15 1.22 -0.79
C GLY A 37 16.15 0.07 -0.97
N ARG A 38 16.64 -1.17 -0.87
CA ARG A 38 15.83 -2.40 -0.97
C ARG A 38 14.57 -2.37 -0.11
N LYS A 39 14.66 -1.81 1.11
CA LYS A 39 13.54 -1.73 2.06
C LYS A 39 12.35 -0.93 1.49
N PHE A 40 12.60 0.16 0.76
CA PHE A 40 11.55 0.94 0.09
C PHE A 40 10.81 0.08 -0.94
N ILE A 41 11.57 -0.50 -1.87
CA ILE A 41 11.04 -1.31 -2.97
C ILE A 41 10.24 -2.50 -2.43
N THR A 42 10.77 -3.23 -1.44
CA THR A 42 10.08 -4.40 -0.88
C THR A 42 8.81 -4.02 -0.11
N THR A 43 8.81 -2.89 0.60
CA THR A 43 7.65 -2.44 1.38
C THR A 43 6.52 -2.05 0.44
N ILE A 44 6.81 -1.23 -0.58
CA ILE A 44 5.82 -0.82 -1.58
C ILE A 44 5.31 -2.03 -2.37
N ASN A 45 6.18 -2.97 -2.79
CA ASN A 45 5.72 -4.17 -3.48
C ASN A 45 4.77 -5.01 -2.60
N ARG A 46 5.05 -5.20 -1.30
CA ARG A 46 4.15 -5.92 -0.39
C ARG A 46 2.77 -5.27 -0.32
N LEU A 47 2.73 -3.94 -0.20
CA LEU A 47 1.47 -3.18 -0.23
C LEU A 47 0.73 -3.37 -1.55
N ARG A 48 1.44 -3.22 -2.68
CA ARG A 48 0.84 -3.39 -4.01
C ARG A 48 0.37 -4.81 -4.29
N PHE A 49 1.00 -5.84 -3.73
CA PHE A 49 0.51 -7.22 -3.84
C PHE A 49 -0.55 -7.59 -2.79
N GLY A 50 -0.85 -6.71 -1.83
CA GLY A 50 -1.79 -7.01 -0.73
C GLY A 50 -1.24 -8.07 0.23
N HIS A 51 0.08 -8.23 0.25
CA HIS A 51 0.84 -9.22 1.02
C HIS A 51 1.53 -8.56 2.22
N CYS A 52 0.79 -7.72 2.92
CA CYS A 52 1.26 -7.10 4.15
C CYS A 52 0.99 -8.00 5.35
N LEU A 53 1.88 -7.95 6.33
CA LEU A 53 1.77 -8.62 7.63
C LEU A 53 0.78 -7.88 8.56
N VAL A 54 -0.39 -7.48 8.04
CA VAL A 54 -1.46 -6.87 8.83
C VAL A 54 -2.33 -7.96 9.48
N PRO A 55 -2.88 -7.74 10.69
CA PRO A 55 -3.61 -8.77 11.43
C PRO A 55 -4.73 -9.42 10.63
N ALA A 56 -5.53 -8.66 9.87
CA ALA A 56 -6.59 -9.23 9.04
C ALA A 56 -6.06 -10.21 7.96
N HIS A 57 -4.89 -9.93 7.38
CA HIS A 57 -4.25 -10.84 6.43
C HIS A 57 -3.74 -12.09 7.15
N LEU A 58 -3.05 -11.93 8.28
CA LEU A 58 -2.48 -13.05 9.04
C LEU A 58 -3.55 -13.98 9.61
N TYR A 59 -4.68 -13.41 10.06
CA TYR A 59 -5.83 -14.18 10.56
C TYR A 59 -6.46 -15.01 9.45
N ARG A 60 -6.66 -14.43 8.26
CA ARG A 60 -7.12 -15.16 7.07
C ARG A 60 -6.18 -16.31 6.68
N MET A 61 -4.87 -16.12 6.89
CA MET A 61 -3.85 -17.15 6.69
C MET A 61 -3.70 -18.13 7.88
N LYS A 62 -4.57 -18.02 8.90
CA LYS A 62 -4.56 -18.84 10.13
C LYS A 62 -3.23 -18.82 10.87
N SER A 63 -2.48 -17.73 10.75
CA SER A 63 -1.17 -17.55 11.40
C SER A 63 -1.26 -16.85 12.76
N VAL A 64 -2.40 -16.22 13.05
CA VAL A 64 -2.73 -15.57 14.33
C VAL A 64 -4.16 -15.91 14.73
N ALA A 65 -4.48 -15.73 16.01
CA ALA A 65 -5.77 -16.14 16.59
C ALA A 65 -6.94 -15.19 16.28
N ASP A 66 -6.66 -13.91 16.02
CA ASP A 66 -7.66 -12.91 15.66
C ASP A 66 -7.11 -11.86 14.67
N ASP A 67 -7.99 -11.02 14.17
CA ASP A 67 -7.74 -9.96 13.20
C ASP A 67 -7.60 -8.57 13.84
N LYS A 68 -7.33 -8.51 15.15
CA LYS A 68 -7.28 -7.24 15.88
C LYS A 68 -6.00 -6.47 15.61
N CYS A 69 -6.14 -5.15 15.54
CA CYS A 69 -5.01 -4.24 15.44
C CYS A 69 -4.16 -4.30 16.71
N THR A 70 -2.85 -4.53 16.55
CA THR A 70 -1.88 -4.55 17.66
C THR A 70 -1.72 -3.21 18.37
N HIS A 71 -2.22 -2.12 17.77
CA HIS A 71 -2.06 -0.76 18.29
C HIS A 71 -3.33 -0.19 18.92
N CYS A 72 -4.51 -0.62 18.48
CA CYS A 72 -5.80 -0.07 18.95
C CYS A 72 -6.85 -1.12 19.32
N ALA A 73 -6.55 -2.42 19.16
CA ALA A 73 -7.42 -3.55 19.45
C ALA A 73 -8.73 -3.66 18.63
N GLN A 74 -8.96 -2.79 17.64
CA GLN A 74 -10.10 -2.91 16.73
C GLN A 74 -9.95 -4.10 15.79
N HIS A 75 -11.07 -4.77 15.49
CA HIS A 75 -11.16 -5.88 14.53
C HIS A 75 -11.00 -5.43 13.08
N ASN A 76 -10.83 -6.39 12.16
CA ASN A 76 -10.61 -6.21 10.74
C ASN A 76 -9.45 -5.25 10.44
N ALA A 77 -8.33 -5.40 11.14
CA ALA A 77 -7.15 -4.55 10.94
C ALA A 77 -6.43 -4.89 9.63
N ASP A 78 -6.93 -4.32 8.53
CA ASP A 78 -6.37 -4.40 7.18
C ASP A 78 -5.47 -3.18 6.86
N ILE A 79 -5.04 -3.05 5.60
CA ILE A 79 -4.19 -1.93 5.17
C ILE A 79 -4.93 -0.59 5.28
N ASN A 80 -6.23 -0.54 4.98
CA ASN A 80 -7.02 0.69 5.14
C ASN A 80 -7.11 1.09 6.61
N HIS A 81 -7.29 0.11 7.51
CA HIS A 81 -7.26 0.36 8.93
C HIS A 81 -5.94 1.02 9.35
N ILE A 82 -4.81 0.42 8.99
CA ILE A 82 -3.48 0.94 9.36
C ILE A 82 -3.23 2.34 8.79
N ILE A 83 -3.51 2.57 7.50
CA ILE A 83 -3.18 3.83 6.83
C ILE A 83 -4.17 4.95 7.14
N PHE A 84 -5.48 4.65 7.27
CA PHE A 84 -6.51 5.69 7.34
C PHE A 84 -7.36 5.72 8.60
N GLN A 85 -7.49 4.63 9.35
CA GLN A 85 -8.53 4.55 10.39
C GLN A 85 -7.97 4.33 11.80
N CYS A 86 -6.79 3.74 11.95
CA CYS A 86 -6.26 3.32 13.24
C CYS A 86 -6.06 4.52 14.18
N PRO A 87 -6.82 4.65 15.28
CA PRO A 87 -6.80 5.85 16.12
C PRO A 87 -5.43 6.11 16.75
N SER A 88 -4.62 5.07 16.97
CA SER A 88 -3.27 5.17 17.52
C SER A 88 -2.28 5.90 16.61
N PHE A 89 -2.64 6.14 15.34
CA PHE A 89 -1.78 6.77 14.34
C PHE A 89 -2.29 8.15 13.87
N GLY A 90 -3.13 8.81 14.66
CA GLY A 90 -3.73 10.10 14.30
C GLY A 90 -2.70 11.16 13.89
N ILE A 91 -1.65 11.36 14.71
CA ILE A 91 -0.62 12.38 14.47
C ILE A 91 0.19 12.05 13.21
N GLN A 92 0.64 10.81 13.07
CA GLN A 92 1.43 10.36 11.92
C GLN A 92 0.62 10.45 10.62
N ARG A 93 -0.70 10.25 10.70
CA ARG A 93 -1.60 10.41 9.55
C ARG A 93 -1.76 11.87 9.14
N LEU A 94 -1.75 12.82 10.08
CA LEU A 94 -1.75 14.25 9.73
C LEU A 94 -0.50 14.61 8.92
N THR A 95 0.67 14.11 9.31
CA THR A 95 1.90 14.27 8.52
C THR A 95 1.78 13.64 7.14
N LEU A 96 1.25 12.40 7.06
CA LEU A 96 1.03 11.73 5.78
C LEU A 96 0.07 12.53 4.87
N VAL A 97 -1.03 13.05 5.40
CA VAL A 97 -2.01 13.84 4.65
C VAL A 97 -1.40 15.14 4.15
N SER A 98 -0.57 15.82 4.96
CA SER A 98 0.17 17.00 4.53
C SER A 98 1.08 16.66 3.34
N GLU A 99 1.94 15.65 3.48
CA GLU A 99 2.88 15.26 2.42
C GLU A 99 2.15 14.81 1.13
N ILE A 100 1.02 14.09 1.25
CA ILE A 100 0.20 13.71 0.09
C ILE A 100 -0.39 14.94 -0.60
N SER A 101 -0.86 15.92 0.17
CA SER A 101 -1.48 17.14 -0.38
C SER A 101 -0.44 17.97 -1.12
N ASP A 102 0.75 18.15 -0.52
CA ASP A 102 1.87 18.86 -1.15
C ASP A 102 2.27 18.18 -2.48
N VAL A 103 2.44 16.85 -2.47
CA VAL A 103 2.74 16.08 -3.69
C VAL A 103 1.62 16.19 -4.73
N ALA A 104 0.37 16.17 -4.29
CA ALA A 104 -0.78 16.29 -5.18
C ALA A 104 -0.80 17.64 -5.89
N ASP A 105 -0.58 18.73 -5.14
CA ASP A 105 -0.51 20.09 -5.65
C ASP A 105 0.67 20.29 -6.61
N GLU A 106 1.88 19.86 -6.20
CA GLU A 106 3.11 19.96 -7.01
C GLU A 106 2.99 19.25 -8.37
N ASN A 107 2.29 18.11 -8.39
CA ASN A 107 2.13 17.29 -9.59
C ASN A 107 0.81 17.57 -10.33
N SER A 108 -0.02 18.49 -9.83
CA SER A 108 -1.36 18.79 -10.37
C SER A 108 -2.24 17.53 -10.51
N ILE A 109 -2.19 16.65 -9.52
CA ILE A 109 -2.97 15.41 -9.45
C ILE A 109 -4.00 15.47 -8.33
N SER A 110 -5.06 14.66 -8.41
CA SER A 110 -6.10 14.62 -7.38
C SER A 110 -5.60 13.97 -6.10
N VAL A 111 -5.98 14.52 -4.94
CA VAL A 111 -5.70 13.91 -3.63
C VAL A 111 -6.35 12.52 -3.55
N PRO A 112 -5.57 11.46 -3.29
CA PRO A 112 -6.07 10.08 -3.22
C PRO A 112 -7.02 9.90 -2.04
N ARG A 113 -8.12 9.14 -2.24
CA ARG A 113 -9.16 8.92 -1.22
C ARG A 113 -9.21 7.48 -0.73
N ARG A 114 -8.58 6.57 -1.45
CA ARG A 114 -8.49 5.14 -1.12
C ARG A 114 -7.04 4.69 -1.12
N VAL A 115 -6.76 3.58 -0.45
CA VAL A 115 -5.41 2.99 -0.42
C VAL A 115 -4.98 2.60 -1.84
N GLN A 116 -5.92 2.18 -2.68
CA GLN A 116 -5.61 1.84 -4.08
C GLN A 116 -5.10 3.03 -4.88
N ASP A 117 -5.62 4.23 -4.65
CA ASP A 117 -5.16 5.45 -5.33
C ASP A 117 -3.70 5.74 -4.96
N LEU A 118 -3.36 5.60 -3.67
CA LEU A 118 -1.98 5.73 -3.16
C LEU A 118 -1.00 4.69 -3.72
N LEU A 119 -1.50 3.49 -4.04
CA LEU A 119 -0.67 2.36 -4.48
C LEU A 119 -0.59 2.23 -6.01
N THR A 120 -1.39 3.02 -6.73
CA THR A 120 -1.36 3.12 -8.19
C THR A 120 -0.34 4.17 -8.62
N ASP A 121 -0.39 5.36 -8.03
CA ASP A 121 0.50 6.46 -8.40
C ASP A 121 1.80 6.45 -7.57
N VAL A 122 2.91 6.37 -8.29
CA VAL A 122 4.26 6.37 -7.73
C VAL A 122 4.65 7.65 -7.00
N ALA A 123 3.98 8.77 -7.27
CA ALA A 123 4.24 10.05 -6.62
C ALA A 123 4.03 9.91 -5.10
N PHE A 124 3.06 9.09 -4.69
CA PHE A 124 2.71 8.90 -3.28
C PHE A 124 3.50 7.80 -2.58
N PHE A 125 4.36 7.04 -3.29
CA PHE A 125 5.08 5.92 -2.68
C PHE A 125 6.06 6.38 -1.60
N MET A 126 6.71 7.53 -1.79
CA MET A 126 7.67 8.03 -0.80
C MET A 126 6.99 8.51 0.49
N PRO A 127 5.95 9.38 0.46
CA PRO A 127 5.15 9.70 1.64
C PRO A 127 4.62 8.45 2.36
N LEU A 128 4.06 7.52 1.59
CA LEU A 128 3.53 6.28 2.14
C LEU A 128 4.61 5.43 2.84
N PHE A 129 5.78 5.28 2.21
CA PHE A 129 6.88 4.53 2.81
C PHE A 129 7.37 5.16 4.11
N LYS A 130 7.52 6.48 4.17
CA LYS A 130 7.90 7.19 5.40
C LYS A 130 6.88 6.93 6.51
N PHE A 131 5.59 7.02 6.20
CA PHE A 131 4.53 6.72 7.17
C PHE A 131 4.66 5.29 7.70
N ILE A 132 4.81 4.28 6.83
CA ILE A 132 4.99 2.89 7.26
C ILE A 132 6.24 2.73 8.12
N LEU A 133 7.37 3.29 7.69
CA LEU A 133 8.65 3.15 8.36
C LEU A 133 8.66 3.76 9.76
N ASN A 134 8.10 4.96 9.90
CA ASN A 134 8.14 5.74 11.14
C ASN A 134 7.01 5.40 12.12
N THR A 135 5.95 4.74 11.64
CA THR A 135 4.73 4.49 12.43
C THR A 135 4.55 3.03 12.76
N VAL A 136 4.71 2.15 11.77
CA VAL A 136 4.41 0.71 11.89
C VAL A 136 5.69 -0.12 12.06
N GLY A 137 6.80 0.36 11.49
CA GLY A 137 8.12 -0.28 11.56
C GLY A 137 8.31 -1.41 10.54
N LYS A 138 7.41 -2.40 10.51
CA LYS A 138 7.45 -3.52 9.54
C LYS A 138 6.04 -3.95 9.12
N LEU A 139 5.83 -3.99 7.80
CA LEU A 139 4.71 -4.63 7.13
C LEU A 139 5.17 -5.81 6.27
#